data_AF-A0A812ZXR6-F1
#
_entry.id   AF-A0A812ZXR6-F1
#
_cell.length_a   1.000
_cell.length_b   1.000
_cell.length_c   1.000
_cell.angle_alpha   90.00
_cell.angle_beta   90.00
_cell.angle_gamma   90.00
#
_symmetry.space_group_name_H-M   'P 1'
#
loop_
_entity.id
_entity.type
_entity.pdbx_description
1 polymer ?
#
loop_
_entity_poly.entity_id
_entity_poly.type
_entity_poly.pdbx_seq_one_letter_code
_entity_poly.pdbx_strand_id
1 'polypeptide(L)'
;MSTSICVSDGSVSQPQPGLEKKSRWRKDRREADEASQAQATKPAPGVPPSLTMPAAASNQAAAQAFRGLHGRKSNFKLVESAVDRVYSSVLDGNAHYYKALVADPVDFSTYQALLSELEYKPAWMSGGLALHRPTALGSESQLRQSPTYERIVRFLAGYFGVEPIRSLVNHYRSGEDFTSFHSDQYFSGVNMTIGASFGEERALVFEHRETKEQFSFPQHNGDVFAFTDSVNRQFVHGVPRQRRARSTGASGHTPGRISVIVWGRKDQELWKTRAQTLPLTLQPLNVLEHDPSKEASLDDANRLESAWKDKSPYHDGLARIASPRGRASEQTLGDRATDTRPARWKTLAKSQMHGY
;
A
#
# COMPACT_ATOMS: atom_id res chain seq x y z
N MET A 1 -104.72 -19.99 25.99
CA MET A 1 -103.84 -19.20 26.88
C MET A 1 -102.42 -19.39 26.36
N SER A 2 -102.01 -18.61 25.36
CA SER A 2 -101.25 -17.34 25.49
C SER A 2 -99.75 -17.57 25.79
N THR A 3 -98.93 -17.36 24.75
CA THR A 3 -97.65 -16.57 24.68
C THR A 3 -96.57 -16.78 25.75
N SER A 4 -95.26 -16.76 25.50
CA SER A 4 -94.36 -16.58 24.35
C SER A 4 -92.91 -16.63 24.90
N ILE A 5 -91.90 -16.62 24.00
CA ILE A 5 -90.51 -16.11 24.16
C ILE A 5 -89.36 -17.05 24.59
N CYS A 6 -88.56 -17.38 23.56
CA CYS A 6 -87.10 -17.27 23.34
C CYS A 6 -86.00 -18.01 24.15
N VAL A 7 -85.23 -18.80 23.37
CA VAL A 7 -83.76 -18.83 23.14
C VAL A 7 -82.79 -19.05 24.31
N SER A 8 -82.00 -20.13 24.23
CA SER A 8 -80.53 -20.10 24.41
C SER A 8 -79.88 -21.38 23.89
N ASP A 9 -79.16 -21.29 22.76
CA ASP A 9 -78.20 -22.31 22.31
C ASP A 9 -76.80 -21.90 22.78
N GLY A 10 -76.19 -22.75 23.61
CA GLY A 10 -74.81 -22.63 24.03
C GLY A 10 -73.90 -23.41 23.08
N SER A 11 -72.97 -22.72 22.40
CA SER A 11 -71.73 -23.34 21.95
C SER A 11 -70.58 -22.35 21.98
N VAL A 12 -69.47 -22.84 22.51
CA VAL A 12 -68.25 -22.12 22.89
C VAL A 12 -67.46 -21.73 21.64
N SER A 13 -67.08 -20.45 21.52
CA SER A 13 -66.03 -20.01 20.61
C SER A 13 -65.01 -19.16 21.37
N GLN A 14 -63.75 -19.59 21.34
CA GLN A 14 -62.59 -18.89 21.89
C GLN A 14 -62.12 -17.79 20.92
N PRO A 15 -61.67 -16.62 21.41
CA PRO A 15 -61.16 -15.55 20.57
C PRO A 15 -59.71 -15.80 20.14
N GLN A 16 -59.38 -15.49 18.88
CA GLN A 16 -58.00 -15.40 18.41
C GLN A 16 -57.27 -14.19 19.01
N PRO A 17 -56.00 -14.31 19.46
CA PRO A 17 -55.12 -13.18 19.66
C PRO A 17 -54.35 -12.85 18.38
N GLY A 18 -54.31 -11.55 18.09
CA GLY A 18 -53.79 -10.96 16.87
C GLY A 18 -52.27 -10.92 16.74
N LEU A 19 -51.87 -10.52 15.53
CA LEU A 19 -50.52 -10.22 15.08
C LEU A 19 -49.88 -9.08 15.90
N GLU A 20 -49.00 -9.39 16.85
CA GLU A 20 -48.07 -8.41 17.42
C GLU A 20 -46.59 -8.73 17.13
N LYS A 21 -46.01 -7.86 16.30
CA LYS A 21 -44.65 -7.28 16.35
C LYS A 21 -43.44 -8.22 16.36
N LYS A 22 -43.03 -8.63 15.15
CA LYS A 22 -41.68 -9.15 14.80
C LYS A 22 -40.53 -8.11 14.92
N SER A 23 -40.77 -6.93 15.49
CA SER A 23 -39.78 -5.83 15.54
C SER A 23 -38.90 -5.83 16.81
N ARG A 24 -39.28 -6.53 17.87
CA ARG A 24 -38.52 -6.53 19.15
C ARG A 24 -37.32 -7.49 19.13
N TRP A 25 -37.48 -8.67 18.52
CA TRP A 25 -36.41 -9.68 18.38
C TRP A 25 -35.20 -9.22 17.56
N ARG A 26 -35.35 -8.26 16.64
CA ARG A 26 -34.23 -7.71 15.85
C ARG A 26 -33.43 -6.65 16.59
N LYS A 27 -34.00 -6.02 17.61
CA LYS A 27 -33.32 -4.98 18.38
C LYS A 27 -32.48 -5.59 19.50
N ASP A 28 -33.04 -6.56 20.21
CA ASP A 28 -32.36 -7.26 21.31
C ASP A 28 -31.16 -8.09 20.82
N ARG A 29 -31.22 -8.64 19.60
CA ARG A 29 -30.07 -9.34 18.98
C ARG A 29 -28.99 -8.38 18.51
N ARG A 30 -29.34 -7.17 18.09
CA ARG A 30 -28.38 -6.13 17.67
C ARG A 30 -27.66 -5.52 18.88
N GLU A 31 -28.38 -5.33 19.99
CA GLU A 31 -27.81 -4.87 21.26
C GLU A 31 -26.96 -5.98 21.94
N ALA A 32 -27.33 -7.27 21.79
CA ALA A 32 -26.50 -8.39 22.24
C ALA A 32 -25.26 -8.62 21.36
N ASP A 33 -25.37 -8.43 20.04
CA ASP A 33 -24.25 -8.53 19.11
C ASP A 33 -23.29 -7.31 19.26
N GLU A 34 -23.80 -6.11 19.59
CA GLU A 34 -23.00 -4.92 19.91
C GLU A 34 -22.32 -5.00 21.29
N ALA A 35 -22.94 -5.67 22.29
CA ALA A 35 -22.30 -5.93 23.58
C ALA A 35 -21.23 -7.04 23.53
N SER A 36 -21.29 -7.92 22.52
CA SER A 36 -20.31 -8.99 22.29
C SER A 36 -19.19 -8.61 21.31
N GLN A 37 -19.25 -7.46 20.64
CA GLN A 37 -18.19 -6.97 19.76
C GLN A 37 -17.23 -6.04 20.50
N ALA A 38 -16.04 -6.58 20.75
CA ALA A 38 -14.78 -5.87 20.88
C ALA A 38 -14.63 -4.89 22.06
N GLN A 39 -14.40 -5.45 23.25
CA GLN A 39 -13.20 -5.03 23.98
C GLN A 39 -11.98 -5.54 23.22
N ALA A 40 -11.62 -4.87 22.12
CA ALA A 40 -10.27 -4.95 21.61
C ALA A 40 -9.37 -4.32 22.67
N THR A 41 -8.77 -5.17 23.51
CA THR A 41 -7.69 -4.73 24.40
C THR A 41 -6.64 -4.08 23.52
N LYS A 42 -6.46 -2.75 23.65
CA LYS A 42 -5.31 -2.08 23.06
C LYS A 42 -4.07 -2.89 23.44
N PRO A 43 -3.27 -3.38 22.47
CA PRO A 43 -2.02 -4.03 22.82
C PRO A 43 -1.20 -3.06 23.67
N ALA A 44 -0.62 -3.57 24.76
CA ALA A 44 0.28 -2.79 25.58
C ALA A 44 1.39 -2.21 24.67
N PRO A 45 1.74 -0.92 24.80
CA PRO A 45 2.74 -0.31 23.94
C PRO A 45 4.07 -1.07 24.08
N GLY A 46 4.58 -1.59 22.96
CA GLY A 46 5.93 -2.16 22.86
C GLY A 46 6.01 -3.69 22.68
N VAL A 47 4.92 -4.45 22.73
CA VAL A 47 4.95 -5.89 22.38
C VAL A 47 4.38 -6.09 20.97
N PRO A 48 5.18 -6.53 19.98
CA PRO A 48 4.67 -6.73 18.64
C PRO A 48 3.70 -7.91 18.61
N PRO A 49 2.62 -7.84 17.82
CA PRO A 49 1.63 -8.91 17.73
C PRO A 49 2.28 -10.26 17.37
N SER A 50 1.68 -11.34 17.88
CA SER A 50 2.14 -12.69 17.56
C SER A 50 1.88 -12.98 16.09
N LEU A 51 2.87 -13.53 15.39
CA LEU A 51 2.64 -14.09 14.07
C LEU A 51 1.91 -15.43 14.25
N THR A 52 0.66 -15.53 13.80
CA THR A 52 -0.11 -16.77 13.83
C THR A 52 0.36 -17.65 12.67
N MET A 53 0.98 -18.77 12.97
CA MET A 53 1.60 -19.66 11.97
C MET A 53 0.75 -20.91 11.73
N PRO A 54 0.34 -21.20 10.48
CA PRO A 54 -0.23 -22.51 10.15
C PRO A 54 0.86 -23.59 10.25
N ALA A 55 0.53 -24.76 10.83
CA ALA A 55 1.47 -25.87 11.01
C ALA A 55 2.00 -26.48 9.69
N ALA A 56 1.33 -26.23 8.56
CA ALA A 56 1.80 -26.57 7.21
C ALA A 56 1.11 -25.66 6.17
N ALA A 57 1.84 -24.74 5.56
CA ALA A 57 1.34 -23.94 4.45
C ALA A 57 1.81 -24.55 3.11
N SER A 58 0.87 -24.91 2.24
CA SER A 58 1.17 -25.43 0.90
C SER A 58 1.30 -24.29 -0.11
N ASN A 59 2.26 -24.36 -1.03
CA ASN A 59 2.36 -23.40 -2.12
C ASN A 59 1.15 -23.54 -3.08
N GLN A 60 0.40 -22.46 -3.28
CA GLN A 60 -0.79 -22.42 -4.14
C GLN A 60 -0.60 -21.62 -5.45
N ALA A 61 0.61 -21.14 -5.77
CA ALA A 61 0.81 -20.18 -6.86
C ALA A 61 0.35 -20.72 -8.23
N ALA A 62 0.86 -21.88 -8.65
CA ALA A 62 0.49 -22.49 -9.93
C ALA A 62 -1.03 -22.74 -10.00
N ALA A 63 -1.60 -23.38 -8.98
CA ALA A 63 -3.03 -23.70 -8.94
C ALA A 63 -3.93 -22.46 -9.05
N GLN A 64 -3.57 -21.34 -8.41
CA GLN A 64 -4.32 -20.09 -8.52
C GLN A 64 -4.18 -19.44 -9.90
N ALA A 65 -2.97 -19.43 -10.47
CA ALA A 65 -2.72 -18.87 -11.80
C ALA A 65 -3.55 -19.59 -12.88
N PHE A 66 -3.57 -20.92 -12.86
CA PHE A 66 -4.37 -21.74 -13.79
C PHE A 66 -5.86 -21.47 -13.66
N ARG A 67 -6.40 -21.38 -12.44
CA ARG A 67 -7.82 -20.98 -12.25
C ARG A 67 -8.13 -19.62 -12.86
N GLY A 68 -7.21 -18.66 -12.74
CA GLY A 68 -7.34 -17.33 -13.33
C GLY A 68 -7.33 -17.32 -14.86
N LEU A 69 -6.48 -18.16 -15.47
CA LEU A 69 -6.36 -18.30 -16.93
C LEU A 69 -7.57 -19.03 -17.54
N HIS A 70 -7.89 -20.23 -17.04
CA HIS A 70 -8.95 -21.09 -17.61
C HIS A 70 -10.37 -20.73 -17.18
N GLY A 71 -10.53 -19.92 -16.13
CA GLY A 71 -11.84 -19.38 -15.74
C GLY A 71 -12.45 -18.45 -16.81
N ARG A 72 -11.64 -17.97 -17.77
CA ARG A 72 -12.08 -17.24 -18.95
C ARG A 72 -12.27 -18.22 -20.09
N LYS A 73 -13.53 -18.49 -20.47
CA LYS A 73 -13.88 -19.32 -21.63
C LYS A 73 -13.17 -18.79 -22.89
N SER A 74 -12.06 -19.40 -23.32
CA SER A 74 -11.40 -19.07 -24.58
C SER A 74 -11.30 -20.32 -25.47
N ASN A 75 -11.67 -20.17 -26.74
CA ASN A 75 -11.83 -21.25 -27.71
C ASN A 75 -10.48 -21.65 -28.36
N PHE A 76 -9.50 -22.15 -27.60
CA PHE A 76 -8.16 -22.46 -28.13
C PHE A 76 -7.51 -23.74 -27.53
N LYS A 77 -8.26 -24.84 -27.46
CA LYS A 77 -7.85 -26.12 -26.81
C LYS A 77 -6.48 -26.72 -27.19
N LEU A 78 -5.91 -26.40 -28.35
CA LEU A 78 -4.61 -26.96 -28.80
C LEU A 78 -3.41 -26.08 -28.43
N VAL A 79 -3.56 -24.75 -28.47
CA VAL A 79 -2.52 -23.78 -28.06
C VAL A 79 -2.48 -23.68 -26.53
N GLU A 80 -3.64 -23.83 -25.88
CA GLU A 80 -3.83 -23.85 -24.43
C GLU A 80 -2.86 -24.84 -23.75
N SER A 81 -2.71 -26.07 -24.24
CA SER A 81 -1.82 -27.05 -23.59
C SER A 81 -0.33 -26.67 -23.61
N ALA A 82 0.14 -25.98 -24.64
CA ALA A 82 1.55 -25.58 -24.76
C ALA A 82 1.85 -24.35 -23.90
N VAL A 83 0.93 -23.38 -23.92
CA VAL A 83 0.95 -22.20 -23.06
C VAL A 83 0.91 -22.65 -21.59
N ASP A 84 -0.01 -23.53 -21.22
CA ASP A 84 -0.13 -24.03 -19.85
C ASP A 84 1.14 -24.72 -19.36
N ARG A 85 1.81 -25.50 -20.22
CA ARG A 85 3.09 -26.13 -19.87
C ARG A 85 4.18 -25.08 -19.60
N VAL A 86 4.24 -24.02 -20.41
CA VAL A 86 5.19 -22.92 -20.20
C VAL A 86 4.90 -22.22 -18.88
N TYR A 87 3.65 -21.81 -18.63
CA TYR A 87 3.28 -21.14 -17.38
C TYR A 87 3.49 -22.05 -16.15
N SER A 88 3.14 -23.33 -16.26
CA SER A 88 3.41 -24.31 -15.21
C SER A 88 4.90 -24.38 -14.92
N SER A 89 5.73 -24.53 -15.96
CA SER A 89 7.18 -24.66 -15.79
C SER A 89 7.83 -23.42 -15.17
N VAL A 90 7.26 -22.24 -15.42
CA VAL A 90 7.79 -20.96 -14.95
C VAL A 90 7.29 -20.60 -13.57
N LEU A 91 6.09 -21.03 -13.18
CA LEU A 91 5.55 -20.80 -11.84
C LEU A 91 5.96 -21.91 -10.87
N ASP A 92 6.15 -23.13 -11.35
CA ASP A 92 6.56 -24.26 -10.52
C ASP A 92 7.96 -24.03 -9.93
N GLY A 93 8.05 -24.13 -8.60
CA GLY A 93 9.23 -23.81 -7.82
C GLY A 93 9.72 -22.35 -7.86
N ASN A 94 9.09 -21.48 -8.65
CA ASN A 94 9.56 -20.11 -8.93
C ASN A 94 8.55 -19.03 -8.52
N ALA A 95 7.31 -19.41 -8.25
CA ALA A 95 6.30 -18.59 -7.62
C ALA A 95 5.72 -19.31 -6.40
N HIS A 96 5.47 -18.56 -5.34
CA HIS A 96 4.94 -19.07 -4.09
C HIS A 96 3.77 -18.22 -3.62
N TYR A 97 2.65 -18.86 -3.31
CA TYR A 97 1.49 -18.17 -2.74
C TYR A 97 0.97 -18.95 -1.55
N TYR A 98 1.03 -18.31 -0.38
CA TYR A 98 0.59 -18.88 0.89
C TYR A 98 -0.50 -18.00 1.46
N LYS A 99 -1.63 -18.61 1.79
CA LYS A 99 -2.72 -17.92 2.48
C LYS A 99 -2.47 -17.88 3.97
N ALA A 100 -2.74 -16.74 4.62
CA ALA A 100 -2.68 -16.60 6.07
C ALA A 100 -1.35 -17.11 6.68
N LEU A 101 -0.22 -16.87 6.01
CA LEU A 101 1.08 -17.35 6.44
C LEU A 101 1.64 -16.55 7.62
N VAL A 102 1.44 -15.24 7.62
CA VAL A 102 2.06 -14.32 8.60
C VAL A 102 1.08 -13.70 9.58
N ALA A 103 -0.22 -13.87 9.37
CA ALA A 103 -1.26 -13.42 10.29
C ALA A 103 -2.55 -14.21 10.08
N ASP A 104 -3.37 -14.26 11.12
CA ASP A 104 -4.75 -14.75 11.00
C ASP A 104 -5.56 -13.79 10.10
N PRO A 105 -6.38 -14.28 9.14
CA PRO A 105 -7.13 -13.43 8.23
C PRO A 105 -8.08 -12.43 8.89
N VAL A 106 -8.50 -12.68 10.14
CA VAL A 106 -9.38 -11.76 10.89
C VAL A 106 -8.65 -10.95 11.96
N ASP A 107 -7.35 -11.20 12.19
CA ASP A 107 -6.52 -10.42 13.12
C ASP A 107 -5.76 -9.30 12.40
N PHE A 108 -6.24 -8.07 12.62
CA PHE A 108 -5.64 -6.86 12.04
C PHE A 108 -4.63 -6.17 12.97
N SER A 109 -4.22 -6.80 14.07
CA SER A 109 -3.25 -6.23 15.02
C SER A 109 -1.91 -5.92 14.35
N THR A 110 -1.41 -6.80 13.47
CA THR A 110 -0.18 -6.58 12.70
C THR A 110 -0.30 -5.39 11.74
N TYR A 111 -1.45 -5.25 11.08
CA TYR A 111 -1.74 -4.09 10.23
C TYR A 111 -1.72 -2.79 11.03
N GLN A 112 -2.39 -2.76 12.18
CA GLN A 112 -2.45 -1.59 13.05
C GLN A 112 -1.08 -1.21 13.61
N ALA A 113 -0.29 -2.21 14.02
CA ALA A 113 1.07 -2.00 14.51
C ALA A 113 1.96 -1.38 13.43
N LEU A 114 2.01 -1.97 12.23
CA LEU A 114 2.77 -1.41 11.09
C LEU A 114 2.34 0.02 10.76
N LEU A 115 1.03 0.28 10.75
CA LEU A 115 0.48 1.61 10.47
C LEU A 115 0.93 2.66 11.50
N SER A 116 1.07 2.25 12.77
CA SER A 116 1.46 3.14 13.87
C SER A 116 2.98 3.29 14.06
N GLU A 117 3.74 2.24 13.73
CA GLU A 117 5.19 2.18 13.98
C GLU A 117 6.02 2.79 12.84
N LEU A 118 5.51 2.77 11.60
CA LEU A 118 6.25 3.22 10.42
C LEU A 118 5.84 4.61 9.96
N GLU A 119 6.81 5.37 9.46
CA GLU A 119 6.57 6.67 8.83
C GLU A 119 6.36 6.51 7.32
N TYR A 120 5.12 6.74 6.86
CA TYR A 120 4.76 6.65 5.43
C TYR A 120 4.81 8.01 4.75
N LYS A 121 5.65 8.14 3.72
CA LYS A 121 5.83 9.37 2.96
C LYS A 121 5.45 9.19 1.49
N PRO A 122 5.10 10.27 0.78
CA PRO A 122 5.17 10.29 -0.67
C PRO A 122 6.56 9.84 -1.13
N ALA A 123 6.61 9.10 -2.23
CA ALA A 123 7.86 8.55 -2.75
C ALA A 123 7.91 8.65 -4.27
N TRP A 124 9.11 8.73 -4.83
CA TRP A 124 9.36 8.90 -6.27
C TRP A 124 10.33 7.84 -6.77
N MET A 125 10.13 7.36 -7.99
CA MET A 125 11.18 6.66 -8.72
C MET A 125 12.33 7.63 -9.00
N SER A 126 13.56 7.14 -9.12
CA SER A 126 14.73 7.97 -9.45
C SER A 126 14.57 8.81 -10.72
N GLY A 127 13.73 8.37 -11.67
CA GLY A 127 13.36 9.13 -12.87
C GLY A 127 12.31 10.24 -12.65
N GLY A 128 11.93 10.54 -11.42
CA GLY A 128 10.97 11.61 -11.08
C GLY A 128 9.49 11.22 -11.12
N LEU A 129 9.15 9.98 -11.47
CA LEU A 129 7.77 9.51 -11.43
C LEU A 129 7.32 9.26 -9.99
N ALA A 130 6.33 10.01 -9.52
CA ALA A 130 5.72 9.81 -8.20
C ALA A 130 5.03 8.44 -8.10
N LEU A 131 5.18 7.78 -6.95
CA LEU A 131 4.41 6.58 -6.61
C LEU A 131 2.99 6.98 -6.21
N HIS A 132 2.01 6.20 -6.66
CA HIS A 132 0.59 6.43 -6.37
C HIS A 132 0.13 5.82 -5.04
N ARG A 133 1.04 5.78 -4.06
CA ARG A 133 0.83 5.28 -2.71
C ARG A 133 1.95 5.76 -1.79
N PRO A 134 1.66 6.13 -0.54
CA PRO A 134 2.69 6.36 0.47
C PRO A 134 3.53 5.10 0.73
N THR A 135 4.80 5.30 1.03
CA THR A 135 5.78 4.23 1.23
C THR A 135 6.67 4.56 2.44
N ALA A 136 7.04 3.55 3.20
CA ALA A 136 8.16 3.61 4.15
C ALA A 136 9.35 2.85 3.54
N LEU A 137 10.48 3.52 3.34
CA LEU A 137 11.67 2.90 2.76
C LEU A 137 12.41 2.08 3.83
N GLY A 138 12.73 0.82 3.53
CA GLY A 138 13.47 -0.02 4.44
C GLY A 138 14.85 0.58 4.71
N SER A 139 15.08 0.94 5.96
CA SER A 139 16.33 1.47 6.48
C SER A 139 16.57 0.90 7.86
N GLU A 140 17.80 1.01 8.37
CA GLU A 140 18.07 0.62 9.75
C GLU A 140 17.25 1.42 10.77
N SER A 141 16.93 2.68 10.46
CA SER A 141 16.09 3.52 11.33
C SER A 141 14.67 2.95 11.43
N GLN A 142 14.07 2.59 10.29
CA GLN A 142 12.72 2.01 10.25
C GLN A 142 12.69 0.61 10.90
N LEU A 143 13.74 -0.20 10.72
CA LEU A 143 13.88 -1.48 11.43
C LEU A 143 13.93 -1.28 12.95
N ARG A 144 14.74 -0.34 13.44
CA ARG A 144 14.84 -0.03 14.88
C ARG A 144 13.53 0.55 15.45
N GLN A 145 12.81 1.35 14.67
CA GLN A 145 11.58 2.00 15.10
C GLN A 145 10.38 1.05 15.12
N SER A 146 10.33 0.09 14.18
CA SER A 146 9.23 -0.84 14.03
C SER A 146 9.66 -2.29 14.30
N PRO A 147 9.53 -2.79 15.55
CA PRO A 147 9.81 -4.18 15.85
C PRO A 147 8.86 -5.14 15.12
N THR A 148 7.65 -4.69 14.74
CA THR A 148 6.73 -5.47 13.91
C THR A 148 7.29 -5.66 12.51
N TYR A 149 7.79 -4.59 11.88
CA TYR A 149 8.41 -4.64 10.55
C TYR A 149 9.67 -5.50 10.54
N GLU A 150 10.58 -5.31 11.50
CA GLU A 150 11.79 -6.16 11.60
C GLU A 150 11.44 -7.64 11.73
N ARG A 151 10.47 -7.97 12.61
CA ARG A 151 10.00 -9.36 12.80
C ARG A 151 9.48 -9.98 11.50
N ILE A 152 8.70 -9.24 10.71
CA ILE A 152 8.18 -9.71 9.42
C ILE A 152 9.31 -9.94 8.42
N VAL A 153 10.26 -9.00 8.30
CA VAL A 153 11.40 -9.17 7.37
C VAL A 153 12.21 -10.40 7.74
N ARG A 154 12.53 -10.59 9.03
CA ARG A 154 13.25 -11.79 9.52
C ARG A 154 12.46 -13.06 9.29
N PHE A 155 11.16 -13.03 9.53
CA PHE A 155 10.30 -14.19 9.29
C PHE A 155 10.34 -14.60 7.81
N LEU A 156 10.12 -13.66 6.89
CA LEU A 156 10.15 -13.94 5.45
C LEU A 156 11.54 -14.42 5.01
N ALA A 157 12.60 -13.81 5.55
CA ALA A 157 13.98 -14.22 5.30
C ALA A 157 14.23 -15.67 5.71
N GLY A 158 13.83 -16.05 6.92
CA GLY A 158 13.99 -17.40 7.44
C GLY A 158 13.12 -18.42 6.70
N TYR A 159 11.85 -18.09 6.46
CA TYR A 159 10.90 -18.99 5.80
C TYR A 159 11.35 -19.36 4.38
N PHE A 160 11.83 -18.39 3.61
CA PHE A 160 12.28 -18.62 2.24
C PHE A 160 13.78 -18.93 2.13
N GLY A 161 14.54 -18.86 3.23
CA GLY A 161 15.99 -19.00 3.20
C GLY A 161 16.66 -17.97 2.30
N VAL A 162 16.29 -16.70 2.47
CA VAL A 162 16.83 -15.58 1.69
C VAL A 162 17.61 -14.62 2.57
N GLU A 163 18.69 -14.06 2.03
CA GLU A 163 19.36 -12.89 2.59
C GLU A 163 18.60 -11.63 2.15
N PRO A 164 18.02 -10.85 3.07
CA PRO A 164 17.40 -9.58 2.74
C PRO A 164 18.44 -8.57 2.27
N ILE A 165 18.27 -8.03 1.07
CA ILE A 165 19.15 -7.00 0.52
C ILE A 165 18.48 -5.64 0.62
N ARG A 166 17.19 -5.57 0.25
CA ARG A 166 16.38 -4.35 0.27
C ARG A 166 14.98 -4.69 0.73
N SER A 167 14.29 -3.72 1.31
CA SER A 167 12.89 -3.89 1.67
C SER A 167 12.16 -2.55 1.61
N LEU A 168 10.88 -2.56 1.29
CA LEU A 168 10.02 -1.38 1.39
C LEU A 168 8.61 -1.77 1.81
N VAL A 169 7.90 -0.82 2.40
CA VAL A 169 6.55 -1.01 2.87
C VAL A 169 5.62 -0.06 2.14
N ASN A 170 4.67 -0.59 1.38
CA ASN A 170 3.65 0.20 0.70
C ASN A 170 2.40 0.33 1.57
N HIS A 171 1.81 1.52 1.63
CA HIS A 171 0.51 1.74 2.25
C HIS A 171 -0.51 2.19 1.20
N TYR A 172 -1.41 1.29 0.83
CA TYR A 172 -2.55 1.58 -0.03
C TYR A 172 -3.73 2.00 0.85
N ARG A 173 -3.97 3.31 0.95
CA ARG A 173 -4.97 3.88 1.87
C ARG A 173 -6.40 3.56 1.47
N SER A 174 -6.63 3.30 0.19
CA SER A 174 -7.93 2.96 -0.38
C SER A 174 -7.79 2.24 -1.71
N GLY A 175 -8.91 1.92 -2.36
CA GLY A 175 -8.97 1.40 -3.72
C GLY A 175 -8.39 2.35 -4.79
N GLU A 176 -8.15 3.62 -4.48
CA GLU A 176 -7.57 4.59 -5.42
C GLU A 176 -6.04 4.50 -5.50
N ASP A 177 -5.37 4.11 -4.41
CA ASP A 177 -3.93 3.91 -4.44
C ASP A 177 -3.59 2.66 -5.26
N PHE A 178 -2.54 2.73 -6.08
CA PHE A 178 -2.21 1.66 -7.03
C PHE A 178 -0.71 1.55 -7.32
N THR A 179 -0.35 0.48 -8.02
CA THR A 179 0.98 0.26 -8.59
C THR A 179 0.80 -0.18 -10.03
N SER A 180 1.34 0.58 -10.98
CA SER A 180 1.32 0.21 -12.40
C SER A 180 2.08 -1.09 -12.67
N PHE A 181 1.83 -1.70 -13.83
CA PHE A 181 2.62 -2.84 -14.25
C PHE A 181 4.11 -2.47 -14.36
N HIS A 182 4.94 -3.26 -13.72
CA HIS A 182 6.39 -3.11 -13.70
C HIS A 182 7.08 -4.45 -13.46
N SER A 183 8.39 -4.44 -13.55
CA SER A 183 9.22 -5.53 -13.04
C SER A 183 10.15 -4.98 -11.99
N ASP A 184 10.46 -5.82 -11.03
CA ASP A 184 11.37 -5.43 -9.96
C ASP A 184 12.79 -5.28 -10.50
N GLN A 185 13.50 -4.27 -10.01
CA GLN A 185 14.89 -4.03 -10.39
C GLN A 185 15.81 -4.95 -9.60
N TYR A 186 16.21 -6.06 -10.24
CA TYR A 186 17.12 -7.03 -9.67
C TYR A 186 18.57 -6.61 -9.92
N PHE A 187 19.15 -5.96 -8.93
CA PHE A 187 20.57 -5.61 -8.86
C PHE A 187 21.11 -5.96 -7.46
N SER A 188 22.43 -5.83 -7.25
CA SER A 188 23.11 -6.26 -6.01
C SER A 188 22.95 -7.75 -5.67
N GLY A 189 22.74 -8.59 -6.69
CA GLY A 189 22.55 -10.04 -6.49
C GLY A 189 21.17 -10.44 -5.94
N VAL A 190 20.18 -9.54 -6.01
CA VAL A 190 18.76 -9.90 -5.80
C VAL A 190 18.30 -10.86 -6.88
N ASN A 191 17.65 -11.95 -6.48
CA ASN A 191 17.04 -12.92 -7.38
C ASN A 191 15.67 -13.43 -6.90
N MET A 192 15.11 -12.82 -5.84
CA MET A 192 13.80 -13.15 -5.32
C MET A 192 13.10 -11.92 -4.73
N THR A 193 11.81 -11.81 -4.95
CA THR A 193 10.90 -10.86 -4.32
C THR A 193 9.91 -11.61 -3.44
N ILE A 194 9.68 -11.13 -2.23
CA ILE A 194 8.71 -11.67 -1.29
C ILE A 194 7.83 -10.52 -0.79
N GLY A 195 6.52 -10.63 -0.96
CA GLY A 195 5.54 -9.67 -0.48
C GLY A 195 4.59 -10.29 0.54
N ALA A 196 4.53 -9.73 1.74
CA ALA A 196 3.51 -10.03 2.74
C ALA A 196 2.43 -8.94 2.75
N SER A 197 1.17 -9.33 2.90
CA SER A 197 0.02 -8.42 2.85
C SER A 197 -0.75 -8.38 4.17
N PHE A 198 -1.16 -7.18 4.58
CA PHE A 198 -1.92 -6.93 5.81
C PHE A 198 -3.04 -5.92 5.55
N GLY A 199 -4.19 -6.06 6.21
CA GLY A 199 -5.35 -5.20 6.01
C GLY A 199 -6.30 -5.69 4.92
N GLU A 200 -6.92 -4.76 4.20
CA GLU A 200 -7.96 -5.05 3.20
C GLU A 200 -7.42 -5.82 1.98
N GLU A 201 -8.27 -6.66 1.39
CA GLU A 201 -7.93 -7.45 0.22
C GLU A 201 -7.65 -6.58 -1.01
N ARG A 202 -6.52 -6.81 -1.66
CA ARG A 202 -6.21 -6.27 -2.99
C ARG A 202 -5.81 -7.38 -3.96
N ALA A 203 -5.96 -7.12 -5.26
CA ALA A 203 -5.43 -8.02 -6.29
C ALA A 203 -3.96 -7.69 -6.57
N LEU A 204 -3.11 -8.70 -6.61
CA LEU A 204 -1.80 -8.66 -7.25
C LEU A 204 -1.94 -9.30 -8.64
N VAL A 205 -1.74 -8.52 -9.69
CA VAL A 205 -1.95 -8.96 -11.07
C VAL A 205 -0.60 -9.16 -11.74
N PHE A 206 -0.43 -10.28 -12.43
CA PHE A 206 0.70 -10.58 -13.30
C PHE A 206 0.23 -10.57 -14.75
N GLU A 207 1.00 -9.94 -15.62
CA GLU A 207 0.80 -9.93 -17.07
C GLU A 207 2.03 -10.51 -17.76
N HIS A 208 1.83 -11.50 -18.63
CA HIS A 208 2.91 -12.03 -19.44
C HIS A 208 3.37 -11.00 -20.47
N ARG A 209 4.68 -10.80 -20.58
CA ARG A 209 5.24 -9.71 -21.40
C ARG A 209 4.86 -9.82 -22.87
N GLU A 210 4.85 -11.03 -23.42
CA GLU A 210 4.65 -11.26 -24.85
C GLU A 210 3.17 -11.46 -25.18
N THR A 211 2.50 -12.41 -24.52
CA THR A 211 1.11 -12.79 -24.82
C THR A 211 0.09 -11.83 -24.24
N LYS A 212 0.48 -10.98 -23.28
CA LYS A 212 -0.39 -10.05 -22.54
C LYS A 212 -1.49 -10.73 -21.71
N GLU A 213 -1.41 -12.04 -21.55
CA GLU A 213 -2.34 -12.76 -20.69
C GLU A 213 -2.10 -12.38 -19.24
N GLN A 214 -3.20 -12.24 -18.50
CA GLN A 214 -3.18 -11.82 -17.11
C GLN A 214 -3.81 -12.85 -16.20
N PHE A 215 -3.17 -13.08 -15.06
CA PHE A 215 -3.73 -13.79 -13.92
C PHE A 215 -3.52 -12.97 -12.65
N SER A 216 -4.33 -13.22 -11.63
CA SER A 216 -4.32 -12.44 -10.39
C SER A 216 -4.34 -13.32 -9.17
N PHE A 217 -3.62 -12.89 -8.13
CA PHE A 217 -3.68 -13.46 -6.80
C PHE A 217 -4.40 -12.47 -5.90
N PRO A 218 -5.48 -12.88 -5.20
CA PRO A 218 -5.97 -12.06 -4.11
C PRO A 218 -4.90 -11.99 -3.02
N GLN A 219 -4.82 -10.86 -2.34
CA GLN A 219 -3.86 -10.60 -1.28
C GLN A 219 -4.66 -10.19 -0.05
N HIS A 220 -5.07 -11.17 0.75
CA HIS A 220 -5.80 -10.96 1.99
C HIS A 220 -4.82 -10.64 3.14
N ASN A 221 -5.39 -10.29 4.30
CA ASN A 221 -4.62 -10.16 5.53
C ASN A 221 -3.88 -11.47 5.85
N GLY A 222 -2.57 -11.38 6.04
CA GLY A 222 -1.70 -12.52 6.34
C GLY A 222 -1.17 -13.29 5.12
N ASP A 223 -1.62 -12.97 3.91
CA ASP A 223 -1.16 -13.67 2.71
C ASP A 223 0.29 -13.27 2.34
N VAL A 224 1.03 -14.23 1.80
CA VAL A 224 2.38 -14.03 1.25
C VAL A 224 2.45 -14.50 -0.18
N PHE A 225 2.98 -13.65 -1.05
CA PHE A 225 3.33 -13.99 -2.42
C PHE A 225 4.83 -13.78 -2.64
N ALA A 226 5.53 -14.76 -3.21
CA ALA A 226 6.94 -14.63 -3.56
C ALA A 226 7.19 -15.11 -4.98
N PHE A 227 8.19 -14.56 -5.64
CA PHE A 227 8.59 -14.99 -6.98
C PHE A 227 10.07 -14.76 -7.24
N THR A 228 10.65 -15.57 -8.12
CA THR A 228 12.07 -15.51 -8.49
C THR A 228 12.29 -14.64 -9.73
N ASP A 229 13.56 -14.48 -10.07
CA ASP A 229 14.03 -13.87 -11.31
C ASP A 229 13.43 -14.52 -12.57
N SER A 230 13.15 -15.83 -12.54
CA SER A 230 12.47 -16.54 -13.64
C SER A 230 11.09 -15.96 -13.93
N VAL A 231 10.30 -15.68 -12.90
CA VAL A 231 8.98 -15.04 -13.05
C VAL A 231 9.15 -13.56 -13.41
N ASN A 232 10.04 -12.83 -12.73
CA ASN A 232 10.25 -11.39 -12.97
C ASN A 232 10.74 -11.08 -14.40
N ARG A 233 11.43 -12.03 -15.05
CA ARG A 233 11.82 -11.94 -16.46
C ARG A 233 10.65 -12.05 -17.42
N GLN A 234 9.66 -12.89 -17.13
CA GLN A 234 8.58 -13.21 -18.08
C GLN A 234 7.30 -12.42 -17.83
N PHE A 235 7.14 -11.91 -16.60
CA PHE A 235 5.94 -11.20 -16.19
C PHE A 235 6.26 -9.80 -15.69
N VAL A 236 5.37 -8.86 -15.99
CA VAL A 236 5.22 -7.61 -15.24
C VAL A 236 4.09 -7.79 -14.24
N HIS A 237 4.12 -7.05 -13.13
CA HIS A 237 3.12 -7.15 -12.10
C HIS A 237 2.70 -5.79 -11.55
N GLY A 238 1.51 -5.72 -10.96
CA GLY A 238 0.94 -4.49 -10.44
C GLY A 238 -0.22 -4.72 -9.49
N VAL A 239 -0.65 -3.65 -8.83
CA VAL A 239 -1.82 -3.62 -7.94
C VAL A 239 -2.79 -2.60 -8.53
N PRO A 240 -3.87 -3.02 -9.22
CA PRO A 240 -4.78 -2.11 -9.91
C PRO A 240 -5.67 -1.34 -8.93
N ARG A 241 -6.20 -0.20 -9.39
CA ARG A 241 -7.28 0.51 -8.67
C ARG A 241 -8.51 -0.37 -8.51
N GLN A 242 -9.23 -0.22 -7.41
CA GLN A 242 -10.49 -0.90 -7.16
C GLN A 242 -11.64 0.11 -7.17
N ARG A 243 -12.51 0.01 -8.20
CA ARG A 243 -13.69 0.89 -8.41
C ARG A 243 -14.76 0.80 -7.32
N ARG A 244 -14.69 -0.21 -6.45
CA ARG A 244 -15.60 -0.39 -5.32
C ARG A 244 -14.73 -0.73 -4.12
N ALA A 245 -14.57 0.23 -3.22
CA ALA A 245 -14.15 -0.09 -1.86
C ALA A 245 -15.21 -1.04 -1.29
N ARG A 246 -14.94 -2.34 -1.30
CA ARG A 246 -15.52 -3.20 -0.27
C ARG A 246 -14.73 -2.92 0.99
N SER A 247 -14.87 -1.71 1.52
CA SER A 247 -14.62 -1.53 2.93
C SER A 247 -15.63 -2.45 3.59
N THR A 248 -15.17 -3.61 4.03
CA THR A 248 -15.98 -4.42 4.92
C THR A 248 -16.03 -3.63 6.21
N GLY A 249 -16.93 -2.65 6.31
CA GLY A 249 -17.24 -1.97 7.57
C GLY A 249 -17.69 -2.94 8.68
N ALA A 250 -17.71 -4.24 8.38
CA ALA A 250 -17.85 -5.36 9.30
C ALA A 250 -16.58 -5.68 10.11
N SER A 251 -15.38 -5.24 9.72
CA SER A 251 -14.13 -5.67 10.37
C SER A 251 -13.59 -4.69 11.42
N GLY A 252 -14.21 -3.52 11.61
CA GLY A 252 -13.89 -2.59 12.71
C GLY A 252 -12.49 -1.97 12.70
N HIS A 253 -11.63 -2.27 11.72
CA HIS A 253 -10.27 -1.72 11.60
C HIS A 253 -10.20 -0.55 10.61
N THR A 254 -9.13 0.24 10.69
CA THR A 254 -8.82 1.31 9.74
C THR A 254 -8.76 0.75 8.30
N PRO A 255 -9.48 1.32 7.33
CA PRO A 255 -9.41 0.89 5.92
C PRO A 255 -8.00 0.98 5.36
N GLY A 256 -7.72 0.21 4.31
CA GLY A 256 -6.43 0.18 3.63
C GLY A 256 -5.68 -1.15 3.72
N ARG A 257 -4.60 -1.24 2.94
CA ARG A 257 -3.70 -2.40 2.86
C ARG A 257 -2.26 -1.93 3.03
N ILE A 258 -1.51 -2.66 3.83
CA ILE A 258 -0.05 -2.55 3.89
C ILE A 258 0.56 -3.78 3.22
N SER A 259 1.61 -3.58 2.43
CA SER A 259 2.45 -4.68 1.95
C SER A 259 3.91 -4.46 2.33
N VAL A 260 4.52 -5.45 2.99
CA VAL A 260 5.96 -5.49 3.26
C VAL A 260 6.62 -6.28 2.13
N ILE A 261 7.51 -5.64 1.37
CA ILE A 261 8.22 -6.23 0.24
C ILE A 261 9.69 -6.40 0.60
N VAL A 262 10.21 -7.63 0.50
CA VAL A 262 11.61 -7.97 0.69
C VAL A 262 12.20 -8.43 -0.64
N TRP A 263 13.28 -7.80 -1.06
CA TRP A 263 14.14 -8.28 -2.14
C TRP A 263 15.37 -8.93 -1.54
N GLY A 264 15.63 -10.17 -1.95
CA GLY A 264 16.71 -10.94 -1.38
C GLY A 264 17.47 -11.80 -2.37
N ARG A 265 18.57 -12.34 -1.86
CA ARG A 265 19.31 -13.44 -2.50
C ARG A 265 18.82 -14.74 -1.90
N LYS A 266 18.31 -15.64 -2.74
CA LYS A 266 17.85 -16.98 -2.33
C LYS A 266 19.01 -17.95 -2.08
N ASP A 267 18.65 -19.17 -1.68
CA ASP A 267 19.55 -20.28 -1.37
C ASP A 267 20.53 -19.97 -0.23
N GLN A 268 20.05 -19.24 0.79
CA GLN A 268 20.82 -18.85 1.95
C GLN A 268 20.43 -19.71 3.16
N GLU A 269 21.05 -20.89 3.28
CA GLU A 269 20.75 -21.86 4.35
C GLU A 269 20.93 -21.28 5.76
N LEU A 270 21.88 -20.37 5.95
CA LEU A 270 22.08 -19.69 7.23
C LEU A 270 20.84 -18.91 7.66
N TRP A 271 20.10 -18.30 6.72
CA TRP A 271 18.90 -17.55 7.05
C TRP A 271 17.77 -18.47 7.52
N LYS A 272 17.64 -19.70 6.99
CA LYS A 272 16.62 -20.66 7.46
C LYS A 272 16.73 -20.99 8.94
N THR A 273 17.95 -21.08 9.44
CA THR A 273 18.23 -21.51 10.82
C THR A 273 18.51 -20.34 11.77
N ARG A 274 18.98 -19.20 11.26
CA ARG A 274 19.50 -18.10 12.08
C ARG A 274 18.91 -16.74 11.76
N ALA A 275 17.84 -16.63 10.96
CA ALA A 275 17.21 -15.35 10.61
C ALA A 275 16.93 -14.42 11.80
N GLN A 276 16.64 -14.97 12.99
CA GLN A 276 16.38 -14.18 14.19
C GLN A 276 17.63 -13.51 14.79
N THR A 277 18.82 -14.02 14.48
CA THR A 277 20.09 -13.59 15.11
C THR A 277 21.09 -13.01 14.11
N LEU A 278 20.91 -13.26 12.81
CA LEU A 278 21.79 -12.70 11.79
C LEU A 278 21.66 -11.17 11.74
N PRO A 279 22.77 -10.45 11.47
CA PRO A 279 22.70 -9.02 11.17
C PRO A 279 21.72 -8.77 10.03
N LEU A 280 20.82 -7.81 10.23
CA LEU A 280 19.86 -7.39 9.22
C LEU A 280 20.21 -5.97 8.77
N THR A 281 20.91 -5.87 7.65
CA THR A 281 21.32 -4.59 7.05
C THR A 281 20.67 -4.47 5.68
N LEU A 282 19.90 -3.39 5.49
CA LEU A 282 19.21 -3.12 4.23
C LEU A 282 19.98 -2.06 3.43
N GLN A 283 20.18 -2.34 2.15
CA GLN A 283 20.75 -1.38 1.21
C GLN A 283 19.72 -0.30 0.81
N PRO A 284 20.17 0.87 0.36
CA PRO A 284 19.28 1.90 -0.20
C PRO A 284 18.48 1.41 -1.41
N LEU A 285 17.33 2.02 -1.64
CA LEU A 285 16.45 1.77 -2.78
C LEU A 285 16.64 2.83 -3.88
N ASN A 286 16.31 2.48 -5.12
CA ASN A 286 16.13 3.45 -6.22
C ASN A 286 14.76 4.14 -6.14
N VAL A 287 14.33 4.47 -4.92
CA VAL A 287 13.08 5.15 -4.57
C VAL A 287 13.44 6.24 -3.58
N LEU A 288 12.96 7.45 -3.82
CA LEU A 288 13.31 8.66 -3.10
C LEU A 288 12.13 9.14 -2.27
N GLU A 289 12.39 9.69 -1.08
CA GLU A 289 11.37 10.36 -0.24
C GLU A 289 11.16 11.83 -0.62
N HIS A 290 11.83 12.29 -1.68
CA HIS A 290 11.72 13.64 -2.25
C HIS A 290 11.52 13.56 -3.76
N ASP A 291 11.00 14.65 -4.32
CA ASP A 291 10.81 14.80 -5.76
C ASP A 291 12.12 15.25 -6.42
N PRO A 292 12.85 14.38 -7.16
CA PRO A 292 14.14 14.75 -7.72
C PRO A 292 14.02 15.85 -8.80
N SER A 293 12.83 16.04 -9.38
CA SER A 293 12.61 17.11 -10.37
C SER A 293 12.64 18.51 -9.75
N LYS A 294 12.34 18.62 -8.44
CA LYS A 294 12.40 19.89 -7.72
C LYS A 294 13.82 20.25 -7.31
N GLU A 295 14.66 19.25 -7.01
CA GLU A 295 16.07 19.48 -6.67
C GLU A 295 16.89 19.92 -7.88
N ALA A 296 16.69 19.29 -9.05
CA ALA A 296 17.32 19.70 -10.29
C ALA A 296 17.03 21.18 -10.65
N SER A 297 15.82 21.66 -10.36
CA SER A 297 15.46 23.06 -10.63
C SER A 297 16.20 24.09 -9.77
N LEU A 298 16.63 23.72 -8.56
CA LEU A 298 17.42 24.59 -7.68
C LEU A 298 18.89 24.61 -8.12
N ASP A 299 19.44 23.47 -8.52
CA ASP A 299 20.80 23.40 -9.07
C ASP A 299 20.91 24.12 -10.42
N ASP A 300 19.89 24.01 -11.28
CA ASP A 300 19.85 24.75 -12.55
C ASP A 300 19.67 26.25 -12.32
N ALA A 301 18.83 26.66 -11.35
CA ALA A 301 18.70 28.06 -10.97
C ALA A 301 20.01 28.63 -10.40
N ASN A 302 20.69 27.88 -9.54
CA ASN A 302 22.00 28.27 -8.99
C ASN A 302 23.07 28.32 -10.07
N ARG A 303 23.11 27.35 -11.00
CA ARG A 303 24.02 27.34 -12.15
C ARG A 303 23.78 28.53 -13.06
N LEU A 304 22.51 28.84 -13.37
CA LEU A 304 22.14 30.03 -14.13
C LEU A 304 22.57 31.30 -13.39
N GLU A 305 22.34 31.40 -12.08
CA GLU A 305 22.73 32.57 -11.29
C GLU A 305 24.27 32.75 -11.26
N SER A 306 25.04 31.67 -11.12
CA SER A 306 26.51 31.72 -11.23
C SER A 306 26.99 32.07 -12.64
N ALA A 307 26.33 31.56 -13.69
CA ALA A 307 26.65 31.91 -15.08
C ALA A 307 26.26 33.36 -15.45
N TRP A 308 25.25 33.92 -14.77
CA TRP A 308 24.91 35.35 -14.85
C TRP A 308 25.93 36.22 -14.12
N LYS A 309 26.41 35.80 -12.94
CA LYS A 309 27.45 36.51 -12.17
C LYS A 309 28.80 36.53 -12.90
N ASP A 310 29.18 35.44 -13.57
CA ASP A 310 30.42 35.36 -14.37
C ASP A 310 30.37 36.14 -15.69
N LYS A 311 29.18 36.55 -16.15
CA LYS A 311 28.99 37.31 -17.40
C LYS A 311 28.61 38.77 -17.18
N SER A 312 28.59 39.27 -15.94
CA SER A 312 28.25 40.67 -15.65
C SER A 312 29.52 41.55 -15.67
N PRO A 313 29.69 42.47 -16.64
CA PRO A 313 30.88 43.32 -16.75
C PRO A 313 30.87 44.53 -15.78
N TYR A 314 30.00 44.55 -14.78
CA TYR A 314 29.86 45.69 -13.87
C TYR A 314 30.00 45.26 -12.41
N HIS A 315 31.21 44.93 -11.98
CA HIS A 315 31.63 45.13 -10.59
C HIS A 315 33.17 45.13 -10.53
N ASP A 316 33.79 46.19 -11.04
CA ASP A 316 35.06 46.60 -10.47
C ASP A 316 35.29 48.10 -10.64
N GLY A 317 35.71 48.75 -9.56
CA GLY A 317 36.09 50.16 -9.52
C GLY A 317 35.08 51.07 -8.85
N LEU A 318 35.26 51.28 -7.55
CA LEU A 318 35.33 52.62 -6.93
C LEU A 318 35.81 52.47 -5.48
N ALA A 319 37.13 52.42 -5.31
CA ALA A 319 37.78 52.62 -4.02
C ALA A 319 38.76 53.79 -4.12
N ARG A 320 38.62 54.73 -3.17
CA ARG A 320 39.50 55.89 -2.81
C ARG A 320 39.30 57.11 -3.71
N ILE A 321 38.98 58.30 -3.19
CA ILE A 321 39.90 59.25 -2.49
C ILE A 321 39.13 60.13 -1.45
N ALA A 322 39.87 60.67 -0.50
CA ALA A 322 39.49 61.28 0.78
C ALA A 322 38.90 62.73 0.78
N SER A 323 38.06 63.00 1.80
CA SER A 323 37.88 64.16 2.73
C SER A 323 38.09 65.65 2.30
N PRO A 324 37.68 66.66 3.12
CA PRO A 324 36.52 66.82 4.04
C PRO A 324 35.82 68.22 3.94
N ARG A 325 34.69 68.40 4.65
CA ARG A 325 33.96 69.65 5.08
C ARG A 325 32.46 69.43 4.85
N GLY A 326 31.50 69.77 5.71
CA GLY A 326 31.43 70.50 6.97
C GLY A 326 30.00 70.35 7.53
N ARG A 327 29.80 70.87 8.75
CA ARG A 327 28.58 70.90 9.60
C ARG A 327 27.22 70.93 8.89
N ALA A 328 26.24 70.21 9.46
CA ALA A 328 25.10 70.76 10.22
C ALA A 328 23.94 69.72 10.32
N SER A 329 23.45 69.49 11.55
CA SER A 329 22.04 69.36 12.01
C SER A 329 20.99 68.71 11.06
N GLU A 330 20.02 67.88 11.46
CA GLU A 330 19.21 67.82 12.67
C GLU A 330 18.25 66.60 12.53
N GLN A 331 17.81 66.04 13.66
CA GLN A 331 16.47 65.50 13.95
C GLN A 331 15.80 64.29 13.24
N THR A 332 15.43 63.33 14.12
CA THR A 332 14.17 62.53 14.25
C THR A 332 13.82 61.42 13.23
N LEU A 333 13.70 60.14 13.65
CA LEU A 333 12.60 59.44 14.37
C LEU A 333 11.33 59.20 13.53
N GLY A 334 10.95 57.92 13.39
CA GLY A 334 9.54 57.49 13.44
C GLY A 334 8.91 56.88 12.18
N ASP A 335 8.88 55.55 12.13
CA ASP A 335 7.72 54.67 11.92
C ASP A 335 6.72 54.75 10.74
N ARG A 336 6.39 53.53 10.29
CA ARG A 336 5.12 52.98 9.74
C ARG A 336 4.83 53.01 8.22
N ALA A 337 5.02 51.82 7.63
CA ALA A 337 4.07 50.99 6.90
C ALA A 337 2.85 51.64 6.20
N THR A 338 2.68 51.32 4.92
CA THR A 338 1.41 50.80 4.38
C THR A 338 1.62 49.85 3.20
N ASP A 339 0.82 48.79 3.28
CA ASP A 339 0.53 47.68 2.38
C ASP A 339 -0.13 48.15 1.06
N THR A 340 0.27 47.59 -0.08
CA THR A 340 -0.55 47.56 -1.29
C THR A 340 -0.31 46.28 -2.11
N ARG A 341 -1.33 45.41 -2.14
CA ARG A 341 -1.57 44.45 -3.24
C ARG A 341 -2.25 45.15 -4.42
N PRO A 342 -2.07 44.65 -5.66
CA PRO A 342 -3.13 43.89 -6.35
C PRO A 342 -2.53 42.83 -7.31
N ALA A 343 -3.21 42.01 -8.13
CA ALA A 343 -4.51 41.34 -8.19
C ALA A 343 -4.40 40.27 -9.30
N ARG A 344 -5.36 39.35 -9.31
CA ARG A 344 -5.56 38.14 -10.15
C ARG A 344 -5.39 38.31 -11.68
N TRP A 345 -5.01 37.22 -12.35
CA TRP A 345 -5.52 36.89 -13.70
C TRP A 345 -6.04 35.45 -13.78
N LYS A 346 -7.12 35.31 -14.54
CA LYS A 346 -7.93 34.10 -14.75
C LYS A 346 -7.47 33.31 -15.98
N THR A 347 -7.75 32.03 -15.89
CA THR A 347 -7.90 30.97 -16.88
C THR A 347 -8.34 31.41 -18.29
N LEU A 348 -7.73 30.81 -19.31
CA LEU A 348 -8.28 30.69 -20.67
C LEU A 348 -7.95 29.31 -21.23
N ALA A 349 -8.96 28.62 -21.74
CA ALA A 349 -8.87 27.36 -22.45
C ALA A 349 -9.66 27.45 -23.76
N LYS A 350 -9.16 26.69 -24.75
CA LYS A 350 -9.74 26.23 -26.05
C LYS A 350 -9.37 27.01 -27.32
N SER A 351 -8.66 26.29 -28.21
CA SER A 351 -8.95 26.10 -29.64
C SER A 351 -7.98 25.04 -30.20
N GLN A 352 -8.43 23.80 -30.43
CA GLN A 352 -8.54 23.15 -31.75
C GLN A 352 -7.35 23.28 -32.71
N MET A 353 -6.74 22.15 -33.10
CA MET A 353 -6.39 21.88 -34.50
C MET A 353 -6.29 20.36 -34.79
N HIS A 354 -7.01 19.94 -35.83
CA HIS A 354 -6.79 18.69 -36.57
C HIS A 354 -5.62 18.89 -37.56
N GLY A 355 -4.90 17.82 -37.90
CA GLY A 355 -4.11 17.77 -39.14
C GLY A 355 -2.97 16.75 -39.16
N TYR A 356 -3.27 15.61 -39.82
CA TYR A 356 -2.40 14.53 -40.32
C TYR A 356 -1.80 13.51 -39.34
#